data_AF-A0A522M6K8-F1
#
_entry.id   AF-A0A522M6K8-F1
#
_cell.length_a   1.000
_cell.length_b   1.000
_cell.length_c   1.000
_cell.angle_alpha   90.00
_cell.angle_beta   90.00
_cell.angle_gamma   90.00
#
_symmetry.space_group_name_H-M   'P 1'
#
loop_
_entity.id
_entity.type
_entity.pdbx_description
1 polymer ?
#
loop_
_entity_poly.entity_id
_entity_poly.type
_entity_poly.pdbx_seq_one_letter_code
_entity_poly.pdbx_strand_id
1 'polypeptide(L)' 'MAGRAGAVLGALIVAHAAAAQFVQQGSKLVGSGAVGLAHQGYSVAVSADGNTAVVTGYGDDAFAGAAWVYT' A
#
# COMPACT_ATOMS: atom_id res chain seq x y z
N MET A 1 -12.28 28.12 54.10
CA MET A 1 -12.60 26.86 53.38
C MET A 1 -12.23 27.04 51.92
N ALA A 2 -11.61 26.02 51.34
CA ALA A 2 -10.84 26.08 50.10
C ALA A 2 -11.66 25.82 48.82
N GLY A 3 -11.10 26.23 47.68
CA GLY A 3 -11.34 25.64 46.36
C GLY A 3 -12.20 26.51 45.42
N ARG A 4 -11.90 26.65 44.12
CA ARG A 4 -10.88 26.06 43.25
C ARG A 4 -10.62 27.06 42.12
N ALA A 5 -9.36 27.32 41.80
CA ALA A 5 -8.99 27.91 40.52
C ALA A 5 -9.27 26.87 39.43
N GLY A 6 -10.29 27.09 38.60
CA GLY A 6 -10.57 26.28 37.43
C GLY A 6 -9.63 26.68 36.30
N ALA A 7 -8.47 26.03 36.20
CA ALA A 7 -7.61 26.17 35.04
C ALA A 7 -8.35 25.63 33.80
N VAL A 8 -8.70 26.51 32.87
CA VAL A 8 -9.09 26.10 31.52
C VAL A 8 -7.82 25.63 30.82
N LEU A 9 -7.59 24.32 30.82
CA LEU A 9 -6.55 23.69 30.00
C LEU A 9 -6.97 23.83 28.54
N GLY A 10 -6.43 24.86 27.86
CA GLY A 10 -6.53 24.97 26.42
C GLY A 10 -5.83 23.78 25.77
N ALA A 11 -6.57 22.94 25.06
CA ALA A 11 -5.99 21.89 24.23
C ALA A 11 -5.26 22.54 23.06
N LEU A 12 -3.94 22.40 23.02
CA LEU A 12 -3.14 22.69 21.84
C LEU A 12 -3.40 21.59 20.80
N ILE A 13 -4.19 21.87 19.77
CA ILE A 13 -4.30 20.96 18.62
C ILE A 13 -3.04 21.16 17.78
N VAL A 14 -2.03 20.32 18.00
CA VAL A 14 -0.97 20.12 17.01
C VAL A 14 -1.58 19.26 15.91
N ALA A 15 -1.92 19.88 14.78
CA ALA A 15 -2.16 19.13 13.56
C ALA A 15 -0.83 18.45 13.20
N HIS A 16 -0.74 17.14 13.44
CA HIS A 16 0.36 16.36 12.91
C HIS A 16 0.26 16.51 11.39
N ALA A 17 1.31 17.02 10.74
CA ALA A 17 1.42 16.86 9.31
C ALA A 17 1.32 15.35 9.07
N ALA A 18 0.19 14.90 8.53
CA ALA A 18 0.01 13.52 8.15
C ALA A 18 0.99 13.28 7.00
N ALA A 19 2.21 12.86 7.33
CA ALA A 19 3.06 12.23 6.34
C ALA A 19 2.20 11.13 5.71
N ALA A 20 2.02 11.16 4.39
CA ALA A 20 1.34 10.07 3.71
C ALA A 20 2.09 8.78 4.06
N GLN A 21 1.50 7.99 4.95
CA GLN A 21 2.14 6.78 5.45
C GLN A 21 1.85 5.68 4.42
N PHE A 22 2.78 5.49 3.49
CA PHE A 22 2.72 4.40 2.53
C PHE A 22 3.00 3.09 3.26
N VAL A 23 1.95 2.42 3.70
CA VAL A 23 2.00 1.08 4.29
C VAL A 23 1.45 0.09 3.27
N GLN A 24 2.16 -1.02 3.08
CA GLN A 24 1.69 -2.07 2.20
C GLN A 24 0.43 -2.73 2.76
N GLN A 25 -0.60 -2.89 1.93
CA GLN A 25 -1.73 -3.75 2.23
C GLN A 25 -1.33 -5.21 2.01
N GLY A 26 -1.39 -6.01 3.08
CA GLY A 26 -1.08 -7.44 3.03
C GLY A 26 0.42 -7.76 2.87
N SER A 27 0.70 -9.00 2.46
CA SER A 27 2.06 -9.50 2.24
C SER A 27 2.66 -8.99 0.92
N LYS A 28 3.98 -9.13 0.77
CA LYS A 28 4.69 -8.83 -0.47
C LYS A 28 4.02 -9.51 -1.67
N LEU A 29 3.71 -8.73 -2.70
CA LEU A 29 3.18 -9.24 -3.95
C LEU A 29 4.34 -9.91 -4.71
N VAL A 30 4.30 -11.24 -4.83
CA VAL A 30 5.29 -12.04 -5.55
C VAL A 30 4.55 -12.92 -6.55
N GLY A 31 4.96 -12.90 -7.81
CA GLY A 31 4.37 -13.70 -8.87
C GLY A 31 4.69 -15.18 -8.68
N SER A 32 3.69 -16.00 -8.38
CA SER A 32 3.84 -17.45 -8.27
C SER A 32 3.92 -18.11 -9.63
N GLY A 33 4.76 -19.15 -9.77
CA GLY A 33 4.82 -19.95 -10.99
C GLY A 33 5.56 -19.28 -12.16
N ALA A 34 6.26 -18.17 -11.93
CA ALA A 34 7.13 -17.56 -12.94
C ALA A 34 8.18 -18.56 -13.46
N VAL A 35 8.42 -18.53 -14.76
CA VAL A 35 9.43 -19.34 -15.45
C VAL A 35 10.51 -18.41 -16.00
N GLY A 36 11.72 -18.52 -15.43
CA GLY A 36 12.82 -17.62 -15.77
C GLY A 36 12.65 -16.22 -15.18
N LEU A 37 13.11 -15.19 -15.89
CA LEU A 37 13.03 -13.80 -15.45
C LEU A 37 11.73 -13.16 -15.94
N ALA A 38 10.68 -13.24 -15.13
CA ALA A 38 9.37 -12.66 -15.44
C ALA A 38 9.38 -11.16 -15.75
N HIS A 39 10.31 -10.40 -15.16
CA HIS A 39 10.25 -8.93 -15.14
C HIS A 39 8.90 -8.44 -14.58
N GLN A 40 8.44 -9.08 -13.49
CA GLN A 40 7.21 -8.71 -12.79
C GLN A 40 7.24 -7.22 -12.41
N GLY A 41 6.11 -6.52 -12.60
CA GLY A 41 5.99 -5.09 -12.34
C GLY A 41 6.17 -4.23 -13.60
N TYR A 42 6.32 -4.84 -14.78
CA TYR A 42 6.46 -4.10 -16.04
C TYR A 42 5.27 -3.20 -16.34
N SER A 43 4.05 -3.68 -16.07
CA SER A 43 2.84 -2.86 -16.09
C SER A 43 1.93 -3.27 -14.95
N VAL A 44 1.25 -2.28 -14.38
CA VAL A 44 0.38 -2.43 -13.21
C VAL A 44 -0.95 -1.74 -13.43
N ALA A 45 -2.03 -2.33 -12.92
CA ALA A 45 -3.34 -1.71 -12.81
C ALA A 45 -3.91 -1.99 -11.41
N VAL A 46 -4.62 -1.01 -10.85
CA VAL A 46 -5.26 -1.11 -9.54
C VAL A 46 -6.74 -0.75 -9.70
N SER A 47 -7.62 -1.52 -9.06
CA SER A 47 -9.05 -1.24 -9.03
C SER A 47 -9.36 0.08 -8.33
N ALA A 48 -10.52 0.66 -8.62
CA ALA A 48 -10.93 1.94 -8.03
C ALA A 48 -11.04 1.89 -6.49
N ASP A 49 -11.34 0.74 -5.92
CA ASP A 49 -11.43 0.52 -4.47
C ASP A 49 -10.10 0.14 -3.82
N GLY A 50 -9.01 0.01 -4.60
CA GLY A 50 -7.67 -0.29 -4.11
C GLY A 50 -7.45 -1.75 -3.66
N ASN A 51 -8.47 -2.59 -3.68
CA ASN A 51 -8.40 -3.96 -3.18
C ASN A 51 -8.08 -4.99 -4.27
N THR A 52 -7.81 -4.59 -5.50
CA THR A 52 -7.35 -5.51 -6.53
C THR A 52 -6.23 -4.89 -7.33
N ALA A 53 -5.14 -5.63 -7.48
CA ALA A 53 -4.01 -5.24 -8.31
C ALA A 53 -3.72 -6.32 -9.34
N VAL A 54 -3.50 -5.92 -10.59
CA VAL A 54 -2.94 -6.77 -11.65
C VAL A 54 -1.51 -6.31 -11.89
N VAL A 55 -0.57 -7.24 -11.78
CA VAL A 55 0.85 -7.02 -12.04
C VAL A 55 1.29 -7.95 -13.15
N THR A 56 1.89 -7.41 -14.20
CA THR A 56 2.34 -8.20 -15.35
C THR A 56 3.85 -8.41 -15.34
N GLY A 57 4.30 -9.47 -16.01
CA GLY A 57 5.70 -9.76 -16.24
C GLY A 57 5.90 -10.23 -17.68
N TYR A 58 6.33 -9.33 -18.56
CA TYR A 58 6.46 -9.61 -20.00
C TYR A 58 7.59 -10.60 -20.34
N GLY A 59 8.58 -10.76 -19.45
CA GLY A 59 9.73 -11.64 -19.67
C GLY A 59 9.47 -13.10 -19.32
N ASP A 60 8.31 -13.40 -18.74
CA ASP A 60 7.98 -14.75 -18.26
C ASP A 60 7.91 -15.76 -19.41
N ASP A 61 8.43 -16.96 -19.16
CA ASP A 61 8.41 -18.10 -20.08
C ASP A 61 8.83 -17.74 -21.52
N ALA A 62 10.07 -17.27 -21.67
CA ALA A 62 10.66 -16.87 -22.95
C ALA A 62 9.82 -15.81 -23.72
N PHE A 63 9.33 -14.80 -22.99
CA PHE A 63 8.49 -13.70 -23.50
C PHE A 63 7.05 -14.07 -23.88
N ALA A 64 6.55 -15.23 -23.43
CA ALA A 64 5.11 -15.50 -23.48
C ALA A 64 4.32 -14.52 -22.58
N GLY A 65 4.94 -14.11 -21.48
CA GLY A 65 4.40 -13.15 -20.52
C GLY A 65 3.44 -13.77 -19.51
N ALA A 66 3.26 -13.08 -18.39
CA ALA A 66 2.36 -13.49 -17.32
C ALA A 66 1.66 -12.30 -16.66
N ALA A 67 0.55 -12.59 -15.99
CA ALA A 67 -0.17 -11.66 -15.14
C ALA A 67 -0.55 -12.33 -13.82
N TRP A 68 -0.29 -11.64 -12.71
CA TRP A 68 -0.69 -12.06 -11.37
C TRP A 68 -1.71 -11.08 -10.82
N VAL A 69 -2.80 -11.62 -10.27
CA VAL A 69 -3.89 -10.85 -9.67
C VAL A 69 -3.84 -11.02 -8.15
N TYR A 70 -3.95 -9.91 -7.43
CA TYR A 70 -3.93 -9.85 -5.97
C TYR A 70 -5.22 -9.20 -5.47
N THR A 71 -5.74 -9.67 -4.34
CA THR A 71 -6.97 -9.20 -3.69
C THR A 71 -6.84 -9.15 -2.18
#